data_AF-A0A839N4G9-F1
#
_entry.id   AF-A0A839N4G9-F1
#
_cell.length_a   1.000
_cell.length_b   1.000
_cell.length_c   1.000
_cell.angle_alpha   90.00
_cell.angle_beta   90.00
_cell.angle_gamma   90.00
#
_symmetry.space_group_name_H-M   'P 1'
#
loop_
_entity.id
_entity.type
_entity.pdbx_description
1 polymer ?
#
loop_
_entity_poly.entity_id
_entity_poly.type
_entity_poly.pdbx_seq_one_letter_code
_entity_poly.pdbx_strand_id
1 'polypeptide(L)' 'MDKQSAIAHLPGTYGFALFLRDLGLSDAEIAIRLGLDEKVTSNLLTVAEAKLRQLMSSGDNGAGSP' A
#
# COMPACT_ATOMS: atom_id res chain seq x y z
N MET A 1 -12.41 -4.70 -7.14
CA MET A 1 -11.22 -5.34 -6.53
C MET A 1 -11.10 -4.84 -5.10
N ASP A 2 -11.12 -5.75 -4.13
CA ASP A 2 -11.06 -5.40 -2.71
C ASP A 2 -9.66 -4.96 -2.27
N LYS A 3 -9.59 -4.14 -1.21
CA LYS A 3 -8.34 -3.53 -0.72
C LYS A 3 -7.25 -4.56 -0.41
N GLN A 4 -7.60 -5.68 0.23
CA GLN A 4 -6.64 -6.73 0.58
C GLN A 4 -6.05 -7.40 -0.66
N SER A 5 -6.87 -7.69 -1.68
CA SER A 5 -6.39 -8.21 -2.95
C SER A 5 -5.46 -7.20 -3.63
N ALA A 6 -5.78 -5.91 -3.59
CA ALA A 6 -4.93 -4.85 -4.15
C ALA A 6 -3.59 -4.69 -3.42
N ILE A 7 -3.57 -4.84 -2.10
CA ILE A 7 -2.34 -4.87 -1.32
C ILE A 7 -1.47 -6.08 -1.72
N ALA A 8 -2.07 -7.26 -1.95
CA ALA A 8 -1.35 -8.46 -2.36
C ALA A 8 -0.68 -8.34 -3.75
N HIS A 9 -1.16 -7.44 -4.61
CA HIS A 9 -0.56 -7.16 -5.91
C HIS A 9 0.57 -6.11 -5.87
N LEU A 10 0.81 -5.46 -4.73
CA LEU A 10 1.90 -4.51 -4.59
C LEU A 10 3.26 -5.20 -4.42
N PRO A 11 4.36 -4.56 -4.84
CA PRO A 11 5.70 -5.06 -4.57
C PRO A 11 5.94 -5.21 -3.06
N GLY A 12 6.66 -6.27 -2.67
CA GLY A 12 6.73 -6.82 -1.32
C GLY A 12 6.72 -5.80 -0.17
N THR A 13 7.68 -4.87 -0.14
CA THR A 13 7.79 -3.90 0.97
C THR A 13 6.60 -2.92 1.03
N TYR A 14 6.04 -2.52 -0.11
CA TYR A 14 4.87 -1.63 -0.15
C TYR A 14 3.61 -2.35 0.31
N GLY A 15 3.39 -3.58 -0.17
CA GLY A 15 2.27 -4.41 0.26
C GLY A 15 2.33 -4.71 1.75
N PHE A 16 3.51 -5.08 2.25
CA PHE A 16 3.71 -5.37 3.66
C PHE A 16 3.52 -4.13 4.55
N ALA A 17 4.01 -2.96 4.15
CA ALA A 17 3.81 -1.72 4.90
C ALA A 17 2.32 -1.34 5.02
N LEU A 18 1.56 -1.48 3.93
CA LEU A 18 0.11 -1.21 3.95
C LEU A 18 -0.67 -2.26 4.73
N PHE A 19 -0.25 -3.52 4.70
CA PHE A 19 -0.83 -4.58 5.52
C PHE A 19 -0.67 -4.26 7.01
N LEU A 20 0.52 -3.86 7.45
CA LEU A 20 0.75 -3.46 8.84
C LEU A 20 -0.11 -2.27 9.26
N ARG A 21 -0.28 -1.28 8.37
CA ARG A 21 -1.17 -0.13 8.61
C ARG A 21 -2.64 -0.53 8.67
N ASP A 22 -3.06 -1.51 7.87
CA ASP A 22 -4.42 -2.05 7.91
C ASP A 22 -4.72 -2.78 9.23
N LEU A 23 -3.70 -3.38 9.86
CA LEU A 23 -3.75 -3.91 11.22
C LEU A 23 -3.81 -2.83 12.32
N GLY A 24 -3.79 -1.54 11.95
CA GLY A 24 -3.89 -0.42 12.87
C GLY A 24 -2.56 0.01 13.50
N LEU A 25 -1.42 -0.43 12.97
CA LEU A 25 -0.13 0.02 13.47
C LEU A 25 0.15 1.48 13.12
N SER A 26 0.86 2.14 14.04
CA SER A 26 1.39 3.49 13.83
C SER A 26 2.58 3.46 12.87
N ASP A 27 2.82 4.57 12.17
CA ASP A 27 3.96 4.72 11.24
C ASP A 27 5.31 4.40 11.90
N ALA A 28 5.49 4.76 13.17
CA ALA A 28 6.68 4.44 13.95
C ALA A 28 6.85 2.92 14.19
N GLU A 29 5.77 2.19 14.47
CA GLU A 29 5.80 0.74 14.65
C GLU A 29 6.06 0.02 13.31
N ILE A 30 5.52 0.56 12.23
CA ILE A 30 5.78 0.08 10.86
C ILE A 30 7.27 0.29 10.53
N ALA A 31 7.84 1.45 10.84
CA ALA A 31 9.25 1.75 10.60
C ALA A 31 10.17 0.75 11.32
N ILE A 32 9.89 0.47 12.60
CA ILE A 32 10.60 -0.53 13.39
C ILE A 32 10.51 -1.93 12.74
N ARG A 33 9.31 -2.35 12.30
CA ARG A 33 9.11 -3.66 11.67
C ARG A 33 9.77 -3.79 10.30
N LEU A 34 9.90 -2.69 9.56
CA LEU A 34 10.59 -2.65 8.29
C LEU A 34 12.10 -2.47 8.43
N GLY A 35 12.60 -2.16 9.64
CA GLY A 35 14.00 -1.82 9.87
C GLY A 35 14.41 -0.53 9.14
N LEU A 36 13.47 0.40 8.96
CA LEU A 36 13.65 1.66 8.23
C LEU A 36 13.56 2.85 9.16
N ASP A 37 14.16 3.96 8.75
CA ASP A 37 13.97 5.25 9.39
C ASP A 37 12.50 5.72 9.22
N GLU A 38 11.98 6.47 10.19
CA GLU A 38 10.61 6.98 10.18
C GLU A 38 10.33 7.84 8.94
N LYS A 39 11.30 8.69 8.55
CA LYS A 39 11.16 9.55 7.37
C LYS A 39 11.12 8.73 6.07
N VAL A 40 11.91 7.66 6.00
CA VAL A 40 11.92 6.73 4.87
C VAL A 40 10.60 5.96 4.81
N THR A 41 10.11 5.52 5.97
CA THR A 41 8.84 4.80 6.10
C THR A 41 7.66 5.66 5.67
N SER A 42 7.62 6.93 6.07
CA SER A 42 6.56 7.87 5.67
C SER A 42 6.53 8.09 4.15
N ASN A 43 7.70 8.25 3.51
CA ASN A 43 7.81 8.32 2.05
C ASN A 43 7.36 7.01 1.38
N LEU A 44 7.76 5.87 1.93
CA LEU A 44 7.39 4.54 1.44
C LEU A 44 5.88 4.33 1.50
N LEU A 45 5.24 4.68 2.61
CA LEU A 45 3.79 4.59 2.79
C LEU A 45 3.06 5.50 1.80
N THR A 46 3.53 6.72 1.59
CA THR A 46 2.96 7.64 0.58
C THR A 46 2.99 7.02 -0.82
N VAL A 47 4.13 6.44 -1.21
CA VAL A 47 4.26 5.76 -2.52
C VAL A 47 3.39 4.50 -2.58
N ALA A 48 3.33 3.72 -1.50
CA ALA A 48 2.51 2.52 -1.42
C ALA A 48 1.02 2.85 -1.62
N GLU A 49 0.52 3.89 -0.94
CA GLU A 49 -0.86 4.36 -1.06
C GLU A 49 -1.19 4.86 -2.46
N ALA A 50 -0.27 5.59 -3.10
CA ALA A 50 -0.45 6.05 -4.46
C ALA A 50 -0.56 4.86 -5.44
N LYS A 51 0.31 3.87 -5.30
CA LYS A 51 0.26 2.63 -6.11
C LYS A 51 -1.02 1.83 -5.85
N LEU A 52 -1.45 1.74 -4.59
CA LEU A 52 -2.70 1.07 -4.23
C LEU A 52 -3.91 1.73 -4.91
N ARG A 53 -3.98 3.07 -4.89
CA ARG A 53 -5.05 3.83 -5.58
C ARG A 53 -5.00 3.61 -7.09
N GLN A 54 -3.82 3.59 -7.70
CA GLN A 54 -3.69 3.29 -9.13
C GLN A 54 -4.19 1.88 -9.47
N LEU A 55 -3.82 0.86 -8.69
CA LEU A 55 -4.30 -0.51 -8.91
C LEU A 55 -5.82 -0.61 -8.78
N MET A 56 -6.39 0.03 -7.75
CA MET A 56 -7.85 0.04 -7.56
C MET A 56 -8.58 0.78 -8.68
N SER A 57 -8.03 1.89 -9.16
CA SER A 57 -8.61 2.65 -10.27
C SER A 57 -8.45 1.92 -11.62
N SER A 58 -7.32 1.27 -11.88
CA SER A 58 -7.12 0.47 -13.10
C SER A 58 -8.01 -0.78 -13.13
N GLY A 59 -8.34 -1.36 -11.96
CA GLY A 59 -9.31 -2.45 -11.85
C GLY A 59 -10.78 -2.03 -12.05
N ASP A 60 -11.07 -0.72 -12.04
CA ASP A 60 -12.40 -0.14 -12.22
C ASP A 60 -12.66 0.30 -13.69
N ASN A 61 -11.60 0.49 -14.49
CA ASN A 61 -11.68 0.93 -15.90
C ASN A 61 -11.88 -0.22 -16.92
N GLY A 62 -12.41 -1.37 -16.49
CA GLY A 62 -12.67 -2.54 -17.34
C GLY A 62 -14.09 -2.65 -17.90
N ALA A 63 -14.98 -1.69 -17.65
CA ALA A 63 -16.36 -1.71 -18.14
C ALA A 63 -16.73 -0.38 -18.81
N GLY A 64 -16.25 -0.17 -20.03
CA GLY A 64 -16.60 1.03 -20.80
C GLY A 64 -15.90 1.10 -22.15
N SER A 65 -16.30 0.24 -23.10
CA SER A 65 -16.17 0.49 -24.54
C SER A 65 -17.58 0.67 -25.09
N PRO A 66 -17.82 1.67 -25.95
CA PRO A 66 -17.66 1.44 -27.39
C PRO A 66 -16.66 2.36 -28.08
#